data_AF-A0AAE0TGN5-F1
#
_entry.id   AF-A0AAE0TGN5-F1
#
_cell.length_a   1.000
_cell.length_b   1.000
_cell.length_c   1.000
_cell.angle_alpha   90.00
_cell.angle_beta   90.00
_cell.angle_gamma   90.00
#
_symmetry.space_group_name_H-M   'P 1'
#
loop_
_entity.id
_entity.type
_entity.pdbx_description
1 polymer ?
#
loop_
_entity_poly.entity_id
_entity_poly.type
_entity_poly.pdbx_seq_one_letter_code
_entity_poly.pdbx_strand_id
1 'polypeptide(L)' 'MSENEWRWMGQNGASRPIMFTNWAPNQPDNFSDIEHCLEVVNGHWNDEKCDAKRSFICEA' A
#
# COMPACT_ATOMS: atom_id res chain seq x y z
N MET A 1 -12.75 -2.03 5.48
CA MET A 1 -12.04 -2.14 4.20
C MET A 1 -12.10 -3.61 3.83
N SER A 2 -12.49 -3.93 2.60
CA SER A 2 -12.40 -5.31 2.11
C SER A 2 -10.99 -5.58 1.58
N GLU A 3 -10.52 -6.81 1.71
CA GLU A 3 -9.32 -7.26 1.02
C GLU A 3 -9.42 -6.99 -0.49
N ASN A 4 -8.27 -6.73 -1.12
CA ASN A 4 -8.13 -6.38 -2.54
C ASN A 4 -8.75 -5.03 -2.97
N GLU A 5 -9.09 -4.14 -2.04
CA GLU A 5 -9.52 -2.77 -2.35
C GLU A 5 -8.52 -1.73 -1.80
N TRP A 6 -7.48 -1.45 -2.59
CA TRP A 6 -6.43 -0.49 -2.22
C TRP A 6 -6.89 0.96 -2.31
N ARG A 7 -6.54 1.76 -1.31
CA ARG A 7 -6.94 3.17 -1.18
C ARG A 7 -5.76 4.04 -0.74
N TRP A 8 -5.65 5.23 -1.33
CA TRP A 8 -4.75 6.27 -0.84
C TRP A 8 -5.34 6.93 0.40
N MET A 9 -4.52 7.04 1.45
CA MET A 9 -4.86 7.80 2.65
C MET A 9 -4.59 9.27 2.42
N GLY A 10 -5.61 10.09 2.63
CA GLY A 10 -5.54 11.55 2.59
C GLY A 10 -5.57 12.15 4.00
N GLN A 11 -5.67 13.49 4.03
CA GLN A 11 -5.75 14.23 5.29
C GLN A 11 -7.05 13.92 6.05
N ASN A 12 -7.00 14.03 7.38
CA ASN A 12 -8.17 13.90 8.26
C ASN A 12 -8.96 12.59 8.10
N GLY A 13 -8.28 11.49 7.75
CA GLY A 13 -8.91 10.18 7.57
C GLY A 13 -9.70 10.03 6.26
N ALA A 14 -9.60 10.99 5.34
CA ALA A 14 -10.12 10.81 3.98
C ALA A 14 -9.38 9.66 3.28
N SER A 15 -10.08 8.93 2.41
CA SER A 15 -9.46 7.94 1.54
C SER A 15 -10.06 7.99 0.13
N ARG A 16 -9.24 7.69 -0.88
CA ARG A 16 -9.66 7.59 -2.28
C ARG A 16 -9.19 6.27 -2.89
N PRO A 17 -9.99 5.58 -3.72
CA PRO A 17 -9.53 4.37 -4.39
C PRO A 17 -8.32 4.67 -5.29
N ILE A 18 -7.41 3.70 -5.40
CA ILE A 18 -6.31 3.82 -6.35
C ILE A 18 -6.85 3.70 -7.79
N MET A 19 -6.34 4.54 -8.69
CA MET A 19 -6.72 4.53 -10.12
C MET A 19 -5.57 4.09 -11.03
N PHE A 20 -4.37 3.97 -10.47
CA PHE A 20 -3.15 3.53 -11.12
C PHE A 20 -2.41 2.58 -10.18
N THR A 21 -1.72 1.60 -10.75
CA THR A 21 -0.90 0.64 -10.00
C THR A 21 0.50 0.55 -10.61
N ASN A 22 1.50 0.37 -9.75
CA ASN A 22 2.87 0.04 -10.16
C ASN A 22 3.44 -1.12 -9.34
N TRP A 23 2.62 -2.14 -9.09
CA TRP A 23 3.01 -3.34 -8.36
C TRP A 23 4.24 -4.00 -8.98
N ALA A 24 5.11 -4.53 -8.13
CA ALA A 24 6.16 -5.43 -8.56
C ALA A 24 5.53 -6.72 -9.14
N PRO A 25 6.27 -7.47 -9.97
CA PRO A 25 5.80 -8.77 -10.42
C PRO A 25 5.39 -9.66 -9.23
N ASN A 26 4.19 -10.25 -9.32
CA ASN A 26 3.54 -11.07 -8.30
C ASN A 26 2.94 -10.32 -7.10
N GLN A 27 2.99 -8.99 -7.06
CA GLN A 27 2.36 -8.20 -6.00
C GLN A 27 0.98 -7.61 -6.41
N PRO A 28 0.07 -7.37 -5.46
CA PRO A 28 0.16 -7.72 -4.04
C PRO A 28 -0.07 -9.22 -3.80
N ASP A 29 0.70 -9.85 -2.91
CA ASP A 29 0.67 -11.29 -2.63
C ASP A 29 0.11 -11.65 -1.24
N ASN A 30 -0.12 -10.63 -0.40
CA ASN A 30 -0.62 -10.73 0.96
C ASN A 30 0.14 -11.80 1.76
N PHE A 31 1.47 -11.73 1.83
CA PHE A 31 2.27 -12.79 2.40
C PHE A 31 1.86 -13.11 3.85
N SER A 32 1.50 -14.37 4.09
CA SER A 32 0.97 -14.85 5.38
C SER A 32 -0.36 -14.21 5.83
N ASP A 33 -1.13 -13.67 4.90
CA ASP A 33 -2.43 -13.03 5.13
C ASP A 33 -2.40 -11.81 6.09
N ILE A 34 -1.30 -11.05 6.11
CA ILE A 34 -1.07 -9.96 7.07
C ILE A 34 -0.51 -8.67 6.46
N GLU A 35 -0.47 -8.55 5.13
CA GLU A 35 0.14 -7.42 4.42
C GLU A 35 -0.93 -6.50 3.84
N HIS A 36 -1.17 -5.39 4.54
CA HIS A 36 -2.31 -4.50 4.26
C HIS A 36 -1.91 -3.04 4.03
N CYS A 37 -0.60 -2.76 3.95
CA CYS A 37 -0.05 -1.44 3.70
C CYS A 37 0.89 -1.48 2.50
N LEU A 38 0.94 -0.37 1.75
CA LEU A 38 1.77 -0.27 0.56
C LEU A 38 3.15 0.29 0.92
N GLU A 39 4.18 -0.31 0.37
CA GLU A 39 5.53 0.26 0.34
C GLU A 39 6.08 0.37 -1.08
N VAL A 40 7.16 1.16 -1.24
CA VAL A 40 7.88 1.30 -2.51
C VAL A 40 9.28 0.71 -2.37
N VAL A 41 9.58 -0.32 -3.15
CA VAL A 41 10.88 -1.00 -3.20
C VAL A 41 11.39 -0.99 -4.64
N ASN A 42 12.57 -0.41 -4.85
CA ASN A 42 13.18 -0.29 -6.18
C ASN A 42 12.25 0.34 -7.25
N GLY A 43 11.43 1.31 -6.83
CA GLY A 43 10.48 2.01 -7.71
C GLY A 43 9.16 1.29 -7.98
N HIS A 44 9.00 0.04 -7.54
CA HIS A 44 7.76 -0.73 -7.65
C HIS A 44 7.07 -0.87 -6.29
N TRP A 45 5.77 -1.22 -6.31
CA TRP A 45 4.97 -1.37 -5.10
C TRP A 45 4.98 -2.81 -4.59
N ASN A 46 4.96 -2.94 -3.27
CA ASN A 46 4.83 -4.18 -2.52
C ASN A 46 3.80 -3.94 -1.41
N ASP A 47 2.92 -4.90 -1.16
CA ASP A 47 2.16 -4.92 0.08
C ASP A 47 3.04 -5.46 1.21
N GLU A 48 2.86 -4.90 2.39
CA GLU A 48 3.68 -5.19 3.57
C GLU A 48 2.82 -4.98 4.82
N LYS A 49 3.27 -5.56 5.92
CA LYS A 49 2.67 -5.39 7.24
C LYS A 49 2.67 -3.92 7.63
N CYS A 50 1.51 -3.44 8.05
CA CYS A 50 1.34 -2.03 8.44
C CYS A 50 2.20 -1.61 9.65
N ASP A 51 2.68 -2.54 10.47
CA ASP A 51 3.53 -2.28 11.62
C ASP A 51 5.04 -2.35 11.30
N ALA A 52 5.40 -2.67 10.04
CA ALA A 52 6.77 -2.62 9.58
C ALA A 52 7.31 -1.18 9.63
N LYS A 53 8.46 -0.99 10.29
CA LYS A 53 9.10 0.33 10.40
C LYS A 53 9.82 0.67 9.11
N ARG A 54 9.24 1.56 8.30
CA ARG A 54 9.82 2.05 7.05
C ARG A 54 9.82 3.57 6.97
N SER A 55 10.64 4.12 6.08
CA SER A 55 10.55 5.54 5.70
C SER A 55 9.24 5.80 4.97
N PHE A 56 8.69 7.01 5.09
CA PHE A 56 7.41 7.38 4.48
C PHE A 56 7.50 8.66 3.65
N ILE A 57 6.51 8.87 2.79
CA ILE A 57 6.38 10.04 1.92
C ILE A 57 5.07 10.75 2.30
N CYS A 58 5.12 12.08 2.40
CA CYS A 58 3.93 12.92 2.60
C CYS A 58 3.54 13.60 1.28
N GLU A 59 2.24 13.76 1.06
CA GLU A 59 1.65 14.62 0.04
C GLU A 59 1.14 15.90 0.73
N ALA A 60 1.30 17.05 0.09
CA ALA A 60 0.86 18.35 0.61
C ALA A 60 -0.56 18.70 0.14
#